data_AF-M6W1D2-F1
#
_entry.id   AF-M6W1D2-F1
#
_cell.length_a   1.000
_cell.length_b   1.000
_cell.length_c   1.000
_cell.angle_alpha   90.00
_cell.angle_beta   90.00
_cell.angle_gamma   90.00
#
_symmetry.space_group_name_H-M   'P 1'
#
loop_
_entity.id
_entity.type
_entity.pdbx_description
1 polymer ?
#
loop_
_entity_poly.entity_id
_entity_poly.type
_entity_poly.pdbx_seq_one_letter_code
_entity_poly.pdbx_strand_id
1 'polypeptide(L)'
;MDKLIRKILTVVLVLAMVGCSRHYYVKEFPVSGKAKVEKAPKIAYLGFRTYQSRVTGSASRRTTYTAELVYETRTIPKLENGVFINQLKSSGFRGDIPSDKAQAFAMEYLGAVKSSGALEISTLVDVEKKGGDVKIFKLRNFPVDYYVIGVHGPAFRKNTNFGISVVEVFSSLFSMVTLGLIPVYSSDLAKTEVKIYDKNLKLVNSLEYDNSYSTIDAIWASPNPPHCKMLECTEQIGSPPSIVYSEMGPRIEEDVLNSIQKPAVPTN
;
A
#
# COMPACT_ATOMS: atom_id res chain seq x y z
N MET A 1 -37.55 -22.35 34.31
CA MET A 1 -36.33 -21.84 33.65
C MET A 1 -35.71 -20.80 34.57
N ASP A 2 -34.58 -21.14 35.19
CA ASP A 2 -34.01 -20.40 36.32
C ASP A 2 -33.69 -18.93 36.00
N LYS A 3 -33.89 -18.02 36.97
CA LYS A 3 -33.54 -16.59 36.81
C LYS A 3 -32.07 -16.40 36.42
N LEU A 4 -31.20 -17.30 36.88
CA LEU A 4 -29.77 -17.31 36.54
C LEU A 4 -29.53 -17.69 35.08
N ILE A 5 -30.20 -18.74 34.58
CA ILE A 5 -30.14 -19.17 33.18
C ILE A 5 -30.62 -18.05 32.27
N ARG A 6 -31.71 -17.37 32.61
CA ARG A 6 -32.23 -16.23 31.82
C ARG A 6 -31.25 -15.06 31.77
N LYS A 7 -30.55 -14.75 32.87
CA LYS A 7 -29.51 -13.70 32.91
C LYS A 7 -28.30 -14.07 32.05
N ILE A 8 -27.81 -15.31 32.17
CA ILE A 8 -26.69 -15.81 31.35
C ILE A 8 -27.06 -15.77 29.87
N LEU A 9 -28.26 -16.26 29.50
CA LEU A 9 -28.72 -16.24 28.11
C LEU A 9 -28.82 -14.81 27.56
N THR A 10 -29.26 -13.85 28.38
CA THR A 10 -29.36 -12.43 27.99
C THR A 10 -27.96 -11.83 27.78
N VAL A 11 -27.00 -12.11 28.66
CA VAL A 11 -25.61 -11.66 28.52
C VAL A 11 -24.96 -12.27 27.28
N VAL A 12 -25.18 -13.57 27.02
CA VAL A 12 -24.68 -14.24 25.80
C VAL A 12 -25.34 -13.67 24.55
N LEU A 13 -26.64 -13.37 24.56
CA LEU A 13 -27.30 -12.73 23.42
C LEU A 13 -26.79 -11.30 23.17
N VAL A 14 -26.55 -10.54 24.24
CA VAL A 14 -25.98 -9.19 24.14
C VAL A 14 -24.54 -9.25 23.63
N LEU A 15 -23.72 -10.18 24.12
CA LEU A 15 -22.37 -10.43 23.61
C LEU A 15 -22.40 -10.90 22.15
N ALA A 16 -23.33 -11.76 21.76
CA ALA A 16 -23.49 -12.16 20.35
C ALA A 16 -23.91 -10.99 19.44
N MET A 17 -24.63 -10.00 19.98
CA MET A 17 -24.93 -8.74 19.29
C MET A 17 -23.76 -7.74 19.30
N VAL A 18 -22.78 -7.91 20.19
CA VAL A 18 -21.49 -7.22 20.18
C VAL A 18 -20.48 -8.13 19.47
N GLY A 19 -20.66 -8.37 18.17
CA GLY A 19 -19.73 -9.18 17.39
C GLY A 19 -18.28 -8.70 17.47
N CYS A 20 -17.35 -9.64 17.28
CA CYS A 20 -15.91 -9.42 17.36
C CYS A 20 -15.47 -8.26 16.45
N SER A 21 -14.75 -7.31 17.03
CA SER A 21 -14.25 -6.12 16.32
C SER A 21 -12.75 -6.20 16.14
N ARG A 22 -12.24 -5.63 15.04
CA ARG A 22 -10.81 -5.58 14.73
C ARG A 22 -10.26 -4.19 15.04
N HIS A 23 -9.19 -4.14 15.83
CA HIS A 23 -8.42 -2.93 16.09
C HIS A 23 -7.07 -3.01 15.38
N TYR A 24 -6.77 -2.03 14.53
CA TYR A 24 -5.48 -1.89 13.89
C TYR A 24 -4.57 -0.96 14.70
N TYR A 25 -3.40 -1.46 15.05
CA TYR A 25 -2.30 -0.67 15.61
C TYR A 25 -1.33 -0.34 14.48
N VAL A 26 -1.48 0.86 13.94
CA VAL A 26 -0.65 1.38 12.83
C VAL A 26 0.46 2.28 13.37
N LYS A 27 1.55 2.36 12.61
CA LYS A 27 2.69 3.20 12.96
C LYS A 27 2.43 4.66 12.59
N GLU A 28 2.81 5.57 13.47
CA GLU A 28 2.79 7.00 13.19
C GLU A 28 4.07 7.45 12.50
N PHE A 29 3.95 8.41 11.58
CA PHE A 29 5.07 8.96 10.81
C PHE A 29 5.21 10.46 11.09
N PRO A 30 5.79 10.84 12.24
CA PRO A 30 5.92 12.24 12.60
C PRO A 30 6.82 12.99 11.61
N VAL A 31 6.36 14.17 11.21
CA VAL A 31 7.12 15.13 10.40
C VAL A 31 7.90 16.08 11.29
N SER A 32 9.11 16.43 10.88
CA SER A 32 9.95 17.37 11.63
C SER A 32 9.57 18.84 11.38
N GLY A 33 8.85 19.11 10.28
CA GLY A 33 8.46 20.45 9.86
C GLY A 33 9.64 21.32 9.39
N LYS A 34 10.80 20.70 9.12
CA LYS A 34 12.06 21.41 8.85
C LYS A 34 12.39 21.55 7.37
N ALA A 35 11.67 20.88 6.47
CA ALA A 35 11.89 21.02 5.03
C ALA A 35 11.41 22.39 4.54
N LYS A 36 12.24 23.43 4.72
CA LYS A 36 12.08 24.73 4.07
C LYS A 36 12.75 24.65 2.70
N VAL A 37 11.95 24.73 1.64
CA VAL A 37 12.45 24.68 0.26
C VAL A 37 12.52 26.11 -0.27
N GLU A 38 13.72 26.58 -0.65
CA GLU A 38 13.91 27.92 -1.23
C GLU A 38 13.25 28.06 -2.61
N LYS A 39 13.14 26.96 -3.37
CA LYS A 39 12.41 26.89 -4.63
C LYS A 39 11.70 25.54 -4.74
N ALA A 40 10.38 25.54 -4.61
CA ALA A 40 9.58 24.32 -4.65
C ALA A 40 9.79 23.58 -5.99
N PRO A 41 10.39 22.37 -6.00
CA PRO A 41 10.53 21.57 -7.21
C PRO A 41 9.16 21.13 -7.72
N LYS A 42 9.00 20.96 -9.03
CA LYS A 42 7.78 20.40 -9.60
C LYS A 42 7.85 18.88 -9.54
N ILE A 43 7.07 18.26 -8.67
CA ILE A 43 7.09 16.81 -8.45
C ILE A 43 5.81 16.17 -8.99
N ALA A 44 5.97 15.11 -9.78
CA ALA A 44 4.89 14.20 -10.15
C ALA A 44 4.97 12.89 -9.38
N TYR A 45 3.84 12.45 -8.82
CA TYR A 45 3.74 11.19 -8.10
C TYR A 45 2.99 10.12 -8.93
N LEU A 46 3.48 8.88 -8.89
CA LEU A 46 2.85 7.69 -9.46
C LEU A 46 2.75 6.60 -8.39
N GLY A 47 1.66 5.83 -8.40
CA GLY A 47 1.44 4.71 -7.49
C GLY A 47 0.73 5.13 -6.21
N PHE A 48 1.22 4.65 -5.06
CA PHE A 48 0.56 4.80 -3.75
C PHE A 48 -0.86 4.20 -3.76
N ARG A 49 -0.95 2.99 -4.32
CA ARG A 49 -2.17 2.18 -4.44
C ARG A 49 -2.02 0.91 -3.62
N THR A 50 -3.10 0.53 -2.94
CA THR A 50 -3.18 -0.78 -2.30
C THR A 50 -3.51 -1.86 -3.32
N TYR A 51 -3.32 -3.11 -2.90
CA TYR A 51 -3.79 -4.27 -3.64
C TYR A 51 -5.10 -4.77 -3.03
N GLN A 52 -5.88 -5.45 -3.85
CA GLN A 52 -6.94 -6.36 -3.40
C GLN A 52 -6.63 -7.76 -3.93
N SER A 53 -6.93 -8.78 -3.14
CA SER A 53 -6.88 -10.15 -3.60
C SER A 53 -8.13 -10.47 -4.43
N ARG A 54 -7.93 -11.09 -5.58
CA ARG A 54 -9.02 -11.57 -6.45
C ARG A 54 -8.80 -13.02 -6.79
N VAL A 55 -9.87 -13.82 -6.74
CA VAL A 55 -9.85 -15.19 -7.25
C VAL A 55 -9.84 -15.13 -8.78
N THR A 56 -8.75 -15.58 -9.39
CA THR A 56 -8.55 -15.54 -10.85
C THR A 56 -8.61 -16.92 -11.50
N GLY A 57 -8.66 -17.98 -10.70
CA GLY A 57 -8.89 -19.32 -11.20
C GLY A 57 -9.33 -20.27 -10.09
N SER A 58 -10.24 -21.17 -10.42
CA SER A 58 -10.59 -22.31 -9.58
C SER A 58 -10.52 -23.57 -10.43
N ALA A 59 -9.59 -24.45 -10.11
CA ALA A 59 -9.43 -25.74 -10.78
C ALA A 59 -9.43 -26.85 -9.73
N SER A 60 -10.52 -27.61 -9.67
CA SER A 60 -10.81 -28.66 -8.69
C SER A 60 -10.48 -28.29 -7.23
N ARG A 61 -9.26 -28.59 -6.75
CA ARG A 61 -8.78 -28.35 -5.38
C ARG A 61 -7.84 -27.14 -5.22
N ARG A 62 -7.61 -26.35 -6.27
CA ARG A 62 -6.75 -25.16 -6.21
C ARG A 62 -7.51 -23.91 -6.60
N THR A 63 -7.53 -22.96 -5.67
CA THR A 63 -7.96 -21.58 -5.91
C THR A 63 -6.72 -20.72 -6.08
N THR A 64 -6.60 -20.06 -7.22
CA THR A 64 -5.51 -19.11 -7.50
C THR A 64 -5.98 -17.71 -7.15
N TYR A 65 -5.21 -17.02 -6.31
CA TYR A 65 -5.41 -15.62 -5.96
C TYR A 65 -4.41 -14.76 -6.70
N THR A 66 -4.85 -13.61 -7.18
CA THR A 66 -3.99 -12.58 -7.78
C THR A 66 -4.22 -11.28 -7.03
N ALA A 67 -3.13 -10.56 -6.75
CA ALA A 67 -3.20 -9.23 -6.19
C ALA A 67 -3.32 -8.21 -7.33
N GLU A 68 -4.39 -7.42 -7.31
CA GLU A 68 -4.66 -6.37 -8.29
C GLU A 68 -4.63 -5.01 -7.60
N LEU A 69 -4.00 -4.00 -8.21
CA LEU A 69 -4.05 -2.62 -7.70
C LEU A 69 -5.48 -2.09 -7.70
N VAL A 70 -5.83 -1.39 -6.62
CA VAL A 70 -7.12 -0.71 -6.43
C VAL A 70 -7.00 0.73 -6.94
N TYR A 71 -7.81 1.12 -7.92
CA TYR A 71 -7.70 2.42 -8.61
C TYR A 71 -8.71 3.46 -8.12
N GLU A 72 -9.77 3.02 -7.44
CA GLU A 72 -10.86 3.82 -6.90
C GLU A 72 -10.37 4.79 -5.84
N THR A 73 -9.44 4.34 -4.99
CA THR A 73 -8.89 5.11 -3.87
C THR A 73 -7.37 5.09 -3.87
N ARG A 74 -6.75 6.16 -3.37
CA ARG A 74 -5.32 6.20 -3.05
C ARG A 74 -5.13 6.05 -1.55
N THR A 75 -4.03 5.45 -1.15
CA THR A 75 -3.63 5.42 0.27
C THR A 75 -3.32 6.84 0.76
N ILE A 76 -2.62 7.61 -0.07
CA ILE A 76 -2.32 9.02 0.18
C ILE A 76 -3.22 9.85 -0.73
N PRO A 77 -4.31 10.45 -0.19
CA PRO A 77 -5.33 11.10 -1.01
C PRO A 77 -4.84 12.41 -1.64
N LYS A 78 -3.97 13.13 -0.94
CA LYS A 78 -3.42 14.42 -1.36
C LYS A 78 -1.99 14.57 -0.87
N LEU A 79 -1.20 15.25 -1.69
CA LEU A 79 0.18 15.65 -1.43
C LEU A 79 0.24 17.18 -1.52
N GLU A 80 0.96 17.83 -0.62
CA GLU A 80 1.08 19.30 -0.57
C GLU A 80 2.13 19.84 -1.55
N ASN A 81 3.18 19.07 -1.81
CA ASN A 81 4.40 19.46 -2.54
C ASN A 81 4.54 18.76 -3.90
N GLY A 82 3.41 18.42 -4.53
CA GLY A 82 3.35 17.96 -5.91
C GLY A 82 1.97 17.44 -6.28
N VAL A 83 1.88 16.76 -7.41
CA VAL A 83 0.60 16.28 -7.94
C VAL A 83 0.73 14.86 -8.48
N PHE A 84 -0.37 14.11 -8.48
CA PHE A 84 -0.38 12.81 -9.13
C PHE A 84 -0.32 12.97 -10.65
N ILE A 85 0.43 12.09 -11.31
CA ILE A 85 0.70 12.21 -12.74
C ILE A 85 -0.57 12.24 -13.60
N ASN A 86 -1.62 11.53 -13.19
CA ASN A 86 -2.90 11.49 -13.91
C ASN A 86 -3.67 12.83 -13.86
N GLN A 87 -3.25 13.77 -13.01
CA GLN A 87 -3.79 15.13 -12.93
C GLN A 87 -3.06 16.10 -13.86
N LEU A 88 -1.90 15.71 -14.39
CA LEU A 88 -1.08 16.52 -15.29
C LEU A 88 -1.47 16.28 -16.74
N LYS A 89 -1.37 17.34 -17.56
CA LYS A 89 -1.47 17.24 -19.01
C LYS A 89 -0.08 17.14 -19.63
N SER A 90 0.10 16.15 -20.48
CA SER A 90 1.33 16.00 -21.24
C SER A 90 1.35 16.93 -22.46
N SER A 91 2.51 17.51 -22.76
CA SER A 91 2.71 18.36 -23.94
C SER A 91 3.28 17.61 -25.15
N GLY A 92 3.24 16.27 -25.16
CA GLY A 92 3.76 15.42 -26.23
C GLY A 92 4.71 14.35 -25.71
N PHE A 93 5.68 13.91 -26.52
CA PHE A 93 6.67 12.91 -26.14
C PHE A 93 8.07 13.51 -26.07
N ARG A 94 8.90 13.03 -25.14
CA ARG A 94 10.32 13.39 -25.02
C ARG A 94 11.12 12.60 -26.06
N GLY A 95 11.64 13.29 -27.08
CA GLY A 95 12.49 12.68 -28.11
C GLY A 95 13.96 12.53 -27.69
N ASP A 96 14.36 13.20 -26.61
CA ASP A 96 15.69 13.19 -26.04
C ASP A 96 15.93 12.02 -25.06
N ILE A 97 14.87 11.30 -24.67
CA ILE A 97 14.97 10.10 -23.82
C ILE A 97 14.97 8.85 -24.71
N PRO A 98 16.04 8.03 -24.68
CA PRO A 98 16.11 6.79 -25.44
C PRO A 98 15.00 5.79 -25.05
N SER A 99 14.52 5.01 -26.03
CA SER A 99 13.43 4.05 -25.83
C SER A 99 13.81 2.93 -24.85
N ASP A 100 15.04 2.45 -24.86
CA ASP A 100 15.57 1.46 -23.92
C ASP A 100 15.54 1.98 -22.48
N LYS A 101 15.83 3.26 -22.26
CA LYS A 101 15.76 3.89 -20.94
C LYS A 101 14.31 3.98 -20.45
N ALA A 102 13.39 4.43 -21.31
CA ALA A 102 11.96 4.47 -20.98
C ALA A 102 11.38 3.07 -20.71
N GLN A 103 11.83 2.06 -21.49
CA GLN A 103 11.47 0.67 -21.28
C GLN A 103 11.97 0.14 -19.94
N ALA A 104 13.25 0.36 -19.62
CA ALA A 104 13.84 -0.10 -18.36
C ALA A 104 13.09 0.47 -17.15
N PHE A 105 12.79 1.78 -17.18
CA PHE A 105 11.98 2.45 -16.16
C PHE A 105 10.58 1.82 -16.02
N ALA A 106 9.87 1.63 -17.15
CA ALA A 106 8.54 1.03 -17.12
C ALA A 106 8.56 -0.41 -16.60
N MET A 107 9.55 -1.20 -17.02
CA MET A 107 9.69 -2.60 -16.62
C MET A 107 10.14 -2.74 -15.16
N GLU A 108 10.91 -1.79 -14.62
CA GLU A 108 11.25 -1.76 -13.20
C GLU A 108 9.98 -1.62 -12.34
N TYR A 109 9.12 -0.66 -12.67
CA TYR A 109 7.85 -0.48 -11.99
C TYR A 109 6.93 -1.70 -12.14
N LEU A 110 6.75 -2.20 -13.36
CA LEU A 110 5.99 -3.44 -13.62
C LEU A 110 6.62 -4.68 -12.97
N GLY A 111 7.91 -4.66 -12.67
CA GLY A 111 8.57 -5.70 -11.90
C GLY A 111 7.99 -5.84 -10.50
N ALA A 112 7.62 -4.71 -9.87
CA ALA A 112 7.05 -4.64 -8.54
C ALA A 112 5.52 -4.88 -8.53
N VAL A 113 4.77 -4.20 -9.40
CA VAL A 113 3.29 -4.24 -9.41
C VAL A 113 2.68 -5.19 -10.45
N LYS A 114 3.52 -5.86 -11.25
CA LYS A 114 3.13 -6.77 -12.34
C LYS A 114 2.17 -6.12 -13.33
N SER A 115 1.36 -6.91 -14.01
CA SER A 115 0.38 -6.44 -15.00
C SER A 115 -0.64 -5.46 -14.43
N SER A 116 -0.90 -5.50 -13.12
CA SER A 116 -1.91 -4.66 -12.49
C SER A 116 -1.59 -3.16 -12.54
N GLY A 117 -0.30 -2.78 -12.64
CA GLY A 117 0.14 -1.39 -12.82
C GLY A 117 0.34 -0.95 -14.27
N ALA A 118 -0.01 -1.77 -15.26
CA ALA A 118 0.12 -1.40 -16.67
C ALA A 118 -0.66 -0.12 -17.01
N LEU A 119 -1.84 0.05 -16.42
CA LEU A 119 -2.65 1.25 -16.59
C LEU A 119 -1.92 2.48 -16.01
N GLU A 120 -1.37 2.37 -14.80
CA GLU A 120 -0.67 3.47 -14.14
C GLU A 120 0.58 3.91 -14.92
N ILE A 121 1.44 2.96 -15.32
CA ILE A 121 2.66 3.31 -16.06
C ILE A 121 2.38 3.85 -17.47
N SER A 122 1.25 3.49 -18.08
CA SER A 122 0.84 4.01 -19.40
C SER A 122 0.59 5.53 -19.40
N THR A 123 0.31 6.10 -18.22
CA THR A 123 0.18 7.56 -18.03
C THR A 123 1.51 8.30 -18.17
N LEU A 124 2.64 7.59 -18.05
CA LEU A 124 4.00 8.12 -18.21
C LEU A 124 4.67 7.63 -19.49
N VAL A 125 4.58 6.33 -19.78
CA VAL A 125 5.30 5.68 -20.88
C VAL A 125 4.29 5.06 -21.83
N ASP A 126 4.30 5.52 -23.08
CA ASP A 126 3.48 4.96 -24.15
C ASP A 126 4.27 3.91 -24.93
N VAL A 127 3.57 2.93 -25.49
CA VAL A 127 4.16 1.81 -26.23
C VAL A 127 3.62 1.81 -27.65
N GLU A 128 4.45 2.20 -28.61
CA GLU A 128 4.13 2.10 -30.02
C GLU A 128 4.68 0.81 -30.61
N LYS A 129 3.84 0.06 -31.32
CA LYS A 129 4.28 -1.06 -32.15
C LYS A 129 4.71 -0.51 -33.51
N LYS A 130 6.00 -0.57 -33.83
CA LYS A 130 6.43 -0.46 -35.24
C LYS A 130 6.45 -1.88 -35.81
N GLY A 131 5.91 -2.05 -37.02
CA GLY A 131 5.56 -3.33 -37.64
C GLY A 131 6.48 -4.52 -37.28
N GLY A 132 5.85 -5.67 -37.00
CA GLY A 132 6.49 -6.83 -36.38
C GLY A 132 6.41 -6.81 -34.85
N ASP A 133 7.41 -7.39 -34.18
CA ASP A 133 7.50 -7.50 -32.71
C ASP A 133 8.25 -6.31 -32.04
N VAL A 134 8.63 -5.29 -32.80
CA VAL A 134 9.42 -4.16 -32.28
C VAL A 134 8.51 -3.17 -31.54
N LYS A 135 8.70 -3.08 -30.22
CA LYS A 135 8.01 -2.13 -29.34
C LYS A 135 8.91 -0.94 -29.04
N ILE A 136 8.41 0.27 -29.31
CA ILE A 136 9.08 1.52 -28.98
C ILE A 136 8.39 2.13 -27.76
N PHE A 137 9.17 2.39 -26.72
CA PHE A 137 8.71 3.00 -25.49
C PHE A 137 9.00 4.50 -25.55
N LYS A 138 7.97 5.32 -25.37
CA LYS A 138 8.06 6.78 -25.44
C LYS A 138 7.64 7.39 -24.12
N LEU A 139 8.52 8.19 -23.51
CA LEU A 139 8.19 8.94 -22.31
C LEU A 139 7.35 10.16 -22.69
N ARG A 140 6.19 10.32 -22.06
CA ARG A 140 5.35 11.52 -22.16
C ARG A 140 6.08 12.71 -21.52
N ASN A 141 5.96 13.87 -22.14
CA ASN A 141 6.57 15.10 -21.67
C ASN A 141 5.65 15.78 -20.67
N PHE A 142 6.08 15.83 -19.41
CA PHE A 142 5.40 16.55 -18.33
C PHE A 142 6.28 17.69 -17.81
N PRO A 143 5.70 18.82 -17.39
CA PRO A 143 6.45 19.98 -16.92
C PRO A 143 6.91 19.79 -15.46
N VAL A 144 7.64 18.71 -15.18
CA VAL A 144 8.10 18.33 -13.84
C VAL A 144 9.62 18.15 -13.80
N ASP A 145 10.18 18.40 -12.61
CA ASP A 145 11.60 18.27 -12.34
C ASP A 145 11.94 16.85 -11.85
N TYR A 146 11.00 16.21 -11.15
CA TYR A 146 11.17 14.87 -10.56
C TYR A 146 9.90 14.01 -10.70
N TYR A 147 10.13 12.71 -10.85
CA TYR A 147 9.10 11.66 -10.76
C TYR A 147 9.32 10.86 -9.48
N VAL A 148 8.28 10.75 -8.66
CA VAL A 148 8.30 9.99 -7.40
C VAL A 148 7.35 8.80 -7.55
N ILE A 149 7.90 7.60 -7.46
CA ILE A 149 7.19 6.35 -7.68
C ILE A 149 7.05 5.63 -6.35
N GLY A 150 5.82 5.45 -5.88
CA GLY A 150 5.51 4.77 -4.63
C GLY A 150 4.88 3.40 -4.86
N VAL A 151 5.45 2.36 -4.28
CA VAL A 151 4.91 1.00 -4.33
C VAL A 151 4.75 0.47 -2.91
N HIS A 152 3.52 0.09 -2.55
CA HIS A 152 3.25 -0.63 -1.32
C HIS A 152 3.57 -2.11 -1.49
N GLY A 153 3.91 -2.77 -0.40
CA GLY A 153 4.03 -4.20 -0.32
C GLY A 153 3.82 -4.68 1.12
N PRO A 154 3.81 -6.01 1.34
CA PRO A 154 3.70 -7.06 0.34
C PRO A 154 2.31 -7.08 -0.34
N ALA A 155 2.21 -7.73 -1.50
CA ALA A 155 0.94 -7.84 -2.24
C ALA A 155 -0.12 -8.68 -1.51
N PHE A 156 0.32 -9.65 -0.70
CA PHE A 156 -0.52 -10.45 0.19
C PHE A 156 -0.01 -10.31 1.62
N ARG A 157 -0.93 -10.31 2.58
CA ARG A 157 -0.64 -10.26 4.01
C ARG A 157 0.35 -11.36 4.40
N LYS A 158 1.34 -11.00 5.19
CA LYS A 158 2.39 -11.91 5.65
C LYS A 158 2.78 -11.53 7.07
N ASN A 159 2.75 -12.50 7.97
CA ASN A 159 3.18 -12.29 9.35
C ASN A 159 4.67 -11.88 9.41
N THR A 160 4.99 -11.03 10.39
CA THR A 160 6.35 -10.52 10.62
C THR A 160 7.37 -11.63 10.83
N ASN A 161 6.97 -12.72 11.50
CA ASN A 161 7.78 -13.92 11.64
C ASN A 161 6.91 -15.16 11.91
N PHE A 162 7.53 -16.34 11.89
CA PHE A 162 6.84 -17.61 12.13
C PHE A 162 6.24 -17.73 13.54
N GLY A 163 6.90 -17.17 14.56
CA GLY A 163 6.40 -17.19 15.93
C GLY A 163 5.05 -16.49 16.07
N ILE A 164 4.87 -15.36 15.37
CA ILE A 164 3.59 -14.66 15.30
C ILE A 164 2.52 -15.53 14.64
N SER A 165 2.83 -16.28 13.58
CA SER A 165 1.87 -17.22 12.99
C SER A 165 1.39 -18.27 13.97
N VAL A 166 2.28 -18.77 14.83
CA VAL A 166 1.91 -19.71 15.90
C VAL A 166 0.98 -19.03 16.91
N VAL A 167 1.30 -17.82 17.35
CA VAL A 167 0.46 -17.04 18.27
C VAL A 167 -0.91 -16.74 17.67
N GLU A 168 -0.99 -16.32 16.41
CA GLU A 168 -2.25 -16.05 15.70
C GLU A 168 -3.12 -17.31 15.65
N VAL A 169 -2.55 -18.47 15.30
CA VAL A 169 -3.30 -19.74 15.26
C VAL A 169 -3.83 -20.14 16.63
N PHE A 170 -2.99 -20.15 17.67
CA PHE A 170 -3.45 -20.54 19.01
C PHE A 170 -4.44 -19.53 19.59
N SER A 171 -4.17 -18.23 19.46
CA SER A 171 -5.09 -17.19 19.89
C SER A 171 -6.43 -17.27 19.15
N SER A 172 -6.45 -17.60 17.86
CA SER A 172 -7.67 -17.87 17.10
C SER A 172 -8.47 -19.05 17.67
N LEU A 173 -7.81 -20.15 18.04
CA LEU A 173 -8.49 -21.32 18.62
C LEU A 173 -9.11 -20.99 19.99
N PHE A 174 -8.35 -20.31 20.85
CA PHE A 174 -8.86 -19.88 22.16
C PHE A 174 -9.95 -18.82 22.04
N SER A 175 -9.83 -17.90 21.09
CA SER A 175 -10.85 -16.91 20.79
C SER A 175 -12.15 -17.58 20.34
N MET A 176 -12.07 -18.60 19.48
CA MET A 176 -13.24 -19.35 19.04
C MET A 176 -13.97 -20.04 20.20
N VAL A 177 -13.23 -20.69 21.11
CA VAL A 177 -13.81 -21.37 22.28
C VAL A 177 -14.39 -20.38 23.30
N THR A 178 -13.80 -19.18 23.39
CA THR A 178 -14.22 -18.13 24.33
C THR A 178 -15.12 -17.06 23.71
N LEU A 179 -15.64 -17.30 22.49
CA LEU A 179 -16.51 -16.37 21.76
C LEU A 179 -15.93 -14.96 21.64
N GLY A 180 -14.63 -14.84 21.39
CA GLY A 180 -13.95 -13.55 21.20
C GLY A 180 -13.54 -12.83 22.49
N LEU A 181 -13.72 -13.43 23.67
CA LEU A 181 -13.24 -12.86 24.93
C LEU A 181 -11.71 -12.88 25.00
N ILE A 182 -11.09 -13.99 24.61
CA ILE A 182 -9.65 -14.03 24.37
C ILE A 182 -9.40 -13.44 22.97
N PRO A 183 -8.53 -12.43 22.85
CA PRO A 183 -8.27 -11.78 21.57
C PRO A 183 -7.51 -12.71 20.61
N VAL A 184 -7.76 -12.55 19.31
CA VAL A 184 -6.80 -12.99 18.28
C VAL A 184 -5.78 -11.87 18.09
N TYR A 185 -4.50 -12.22 18.12
CA TYR A 185 -3.43 -11.27 17.88
C TYR A 185 -2.70 -11.64 16.59
N SER A 186 -2.50 -10.65 15.70
CA SER A 186 -1.61 -10.78 14.54
C SER A 186 -0.61 -9.63 14.51
N SER A 187 0.52 -9.88 13.84
CA SER A 187 1.49 -8.85 13.49
C SER A 187 2.00 -9.11 12.09
N ASP A 188 1.74 -8.15 11.21
CA ASP A 188 1.78 -8.29 9.77
C ASP A 188 2.80 -7.31 9.16
N LEU A 189 3.53 -7.77 8.15
CA LEU A 189 4.45 -6.95 7.38
C LEU A 189 3.68 -6.02 6.46
N ALA A 190 4.09 -4.77 6.44
CA ALA A 190 3.78 -3.84 5.39
C ALA A 190 4.98 -2.91 5.17
N LYS A 191 5.23 -2.55 3.92
CA LYS A 191 6.31 -1.65 3.55
C LYS A 191 5.90 -0.76 2.39
N THR A 192 6.56 0.38 2.29
CA THR A 192 6.41 1.29 1.16
C THR A 192 7.79 1.63 0.64
N GLU A 193 7.99 1.40 -0.64
CA GLU A 193 9.20 1.76 -1.35
C GLU A 193 8.89 3.01 -2.19
N VAL A 194 9.73 4.04 -2.06
CA VAL A 194 9.59 5.30 -2.78
C VAL A 194 10.87 5.57 -3.54
N LYS A 195 10.78 5.55 -4.87
CA LYS A 195 11.90 5.86 -5.76
C LYS A 195 11.74 7.24 -6.36
N ILE A 196 12.81 8.03 -6.30
CA ILE A 196 12.85 9.39 -6.80
C ILE A 196 13.72 9.39 -8.05
N TYR A 197 13.15 9.78 -9.18
CA TYR A 197 13.85 9.94 -10.44
C TYR A 197 13.86 11.40 -10.85
N ASP A 198 14.94 11.84 -11.49
CA ASP A 198 14.97 13.14 -12.15
C ASP A 198 14.09 13.14 -13.43
N LYS A 199 13.92 14.32 -14.03
CA LYS A 199 13.21 14.51 -15.30
C LYS A 199 13.75 13.70 -16.50
N ASN A 200 14.94 13.11 -16.36
CA ASN A 200 15.62 12.30 -17.37
C ASN A 200 15.59 10.81 -17.02
N LEU A 201 14.80 10.37 -16.03
CA LEU A 201 14.70 9.00 -15.54
C LEU A 201 16.01 8.46 -14.91
N LYS A 202 16.87 9.33 -14.36
CA LYS A 202 17.98 8.90 -13.52
C LYS A 202 17.49 8.76 -12.08
N LEU A 203 17.74 7.62 -11.45
CA LEU A 203 17.45 7.42 -10.03
C LEU A 203 18.31 8.38 -9.19
N VAL A 204 17.64 9.18 -8.36
CA VAL A 204 18.25 10.15 -7.43
C VAL A 204 18.38 9.53 -6.06
N ASN A 205 17.31 8.90 -5.56
CA ASN A 205 17.29 8.23 -4.26
C ASN A 205 16.20 7.15 -4.22
N SER A 206 16.33 6.21 -3.28
CA SER A 206 15.33 5.21 -2.94
C SER A 206 15.12 5.20 -1.43
N LEU A 207 13.86 5.35 -1.00
CA LEU A 207 13.47 5.41 0.39
C LEU A 207 12.59 4.19 0.70
N GLU A 208 12.82 3.57 1.85
CA GLU A 208 12.02 2.45 2.33
C GLU A 208 11.38 2.79 3.68
N TYR A 209 10.09 2.54 3.79
CA TYR A 209 9.29 2.77 4.97
C TYR A 209 8.73 1.45 5.48
N ASP A 210 9.07 1.11 6.72
CA ASP A 210 8.44 0.01 7.45
C ASP A 210 7.09 0.46 8.01
N ASN A 211 6.04 -0.15 7.49
CA ASN A 211 4.64 0.07 7.81
C ASN A 211 4.04 -1.15 8.54
N SER A 212 4.87 -2.05 9.06
CA SER A 212 4.38 -3.22 9.78
C SER A 212 3.41 -2.80 10.89
N TYR A 213 2.36 -3.58 11.06
CA TYR A 213 1.24 -3.25 11.92
C TYR A 213 0.84 -4.49 12.73
N SER A 214 0.11 -4.26 13.80
CA SER A 214 -0.47 -5.35 14.59
C SER A 214 -1.98 -5.21 14.64
N THR A 215 -2.68 -6.32 14.81
CA THR A 215 -4.14 -6.33 14.98
C THR A 215 -4.55 -7.09 16.21
N ILE A 216 -5.66 -6.66 16.80
CA ILE A 216 -6.37 -7.38 17.84
C ILE A 216 -7.81 -7.57 17.38
N ASP A 217 -8.27 -8.82 17.32
CA ASP A 217 -9.68 -9.16 17.15
C ASP A 217 -10.26 -9.60 18.49
N ALA A 218 -11.22 -8.85 19.03
CA ALA A 218 -11.93 -9.25 20.23
C ALA A 218 -13.33 -8.64 20.30
N ILE A 219 -14.19 -9.23 21.13
CA ILE A 219 -15.53 -8.70 21.43
C ILE A 219 -15.49 -7.33 22.15
N TRP A 220 -14.46 -7.12 22.97
CA TRP A 220 -14.27 -5.90 23.75
C TRP A 220 -13.35 -4.89 23.05
N ALA A 221 -12.72 -5.26 21.93
CA ALA A 221 -11.84 -4.36 21.21
C ALA A 221 -12.66 -3.22 20.60
N SER A 222 -12.16 -1.99 20.75
CA SER A 222 -12.73 -0.87 20.00
C SER A 222 -12.36 -1.04 18.52
N PRO A 223 -13.31 -0.92 17.59
CA PRO A 223 -13.01 -1.04 16.17
C PRO A 223 -12.18 0.16 15.72
N ASN A 224 -11.08 -0.10 15.03
CA ASN A 224 -10.27 0.95 14.41
C ASN A 224 -9.72 0.41 13.10
N PRO A 225 -10.26 0.80 11.92
CA PRO A 225 -11.24 1.86 11.71
C PRO A 225 -12.67 1.49 12.18
N PRO A 226 -13.59 2.47 12.35
CA PRO A 226 -14.92 2.24 12.94
C PRO A 226 -15.82 1.25 12.21
N HIS A 227 -15.58 1.00 10.92
CA HIS A 227 -16.31 0.01 10.12
C HIS A 227 -15.85 -1.43 10.39
N CYS A 228 -14.70 -1.65 11.03
CA CYS A 228 -14.21 -2.99 11.36
C CYS A 228 -14.89 -3.60 12.60
N LYS A 229 -16.23 -3.55 12.64
CA LYS A 229 -17.08 -4.21 13.64
C LYS A 229 -17.55 -5.56 13.11
N MET A 230 -18.04 -6.43 13.99
CA MET A 230 -18.80 -7.63 13.59
C MET A 230 -18.08 -8.51 12.54
N LEU A 231 -16.77 -8.69 12.65
CA LEU A 231 -15.94 -9.50 11.74
C LEU A 231 -15.75 -8.95 10.31
N GLU A 232 -16.25 -7.75 9.97
CA GLU A 232 -16.17 -7.17 8.61
C GLU A 232 -14.74 -7.09 8.05
N CYS A 233 -13.72 -7.02 8.90
CA CYS A 233 -12.32 -6.88 8.50
C CYS A 233 -11.47 -8.14 8.72
N THR A 234 -12.05 -9.31 9.01
CA THR A 234 -11.32 -10.52 9.47
C THR A 234 -10.75 -11.43 8.37
N GLU A 235 -10.67 -10.97 7.13
CA GLU A 235 -10.17 -11.79 6.02
C GLU A 235 -8.69 -12.17 6.18
N GLN A 236 -8.39 -13.47 6.08
CA GLN A 236 -7.02 -14.00 6.21
C GLN A 236 -6.23 -13.94 4.89
N ILE A 237 -6.92 -14.01 3.74
CA ILE A 237 -6.33 -14.04 2.38
C ILE A 237 -6.52 -12.65 1.74
N GLY A 238 -6.01 -11.63 2.43
CA GLY A 238 -6.10 -10.24 2.01
C GLY A 238 -4.72 -9.62 1.73
N SER A 239 -4.72 -8.46 1.09
CA SER A 239 -3.58 -7.56 1.06
C SER A 239 -3.56 -6.71 2.35
N PRO A 240 -2.42 -6.13 2.75
CA PRO A 240 -2.40 -5.16 3.84
C PRO A 240 -3.43 -4.03 3.60
N PRO A 241 -4.23 -3.65 4.61
CA PRO A 241 -5.31 -2.70 4.42
C PRO A 241 -4.78 -1.28 4.21
N SER A 242 -5.55 -0.46 3.50
CA SER A 242 -5.16 0.89 3.10
C SER A 242 -4.84 1.83 4.26
N ILE A 243 -5.50 1.66 5.42
CA ILE A 243 -5.25 2.46 6.63
C ILE A 243 -3.80 2.37 7.12
N VAL A 244 -3.10 1.27 6.83
CA VAL A 244 -1.70 1.09 7.22
C VAL A 244 -0.77 2.08 6.51
N TYR A 245 -1.22 2.63 5.38
CA TYR A 245 -0.42 3.51 4.54
C TYR A 245 -0.91 4.97 4.52
N SER A 246 -2.06 5.28 5.15
CA SER A 246 -2.74 6.57 4.93
C SER A 246 -1.99 7.77 5.52
N GLU A 247 -1.33 7.58 6.65
CA GLU A 247 -0.68 8.67 7.40
C GLU A 247 0.76 8.99 6.94
N MET A 248 1.30 8.25 5.96
CA MET A 248 2.68 8.45 5.53
C MET A 248 2.91 9.67 4.64
N GLY A 249 1.85 10.22 4.03
CA GLY A 249 1.95 11.27 3.00
C GLY A 249 2.89 12.41 3.38
N PRO A 250 2.63 13.12 4.50
CA PRO A 250 3.47 14.24 4.93
C PRO A 250 4.95 13.87 5.13
N ARG A 251 5.22 12.66 5.65
CA ARG A 251 6.58 12.19 5.90
C ARG A 251 7.33 11.88 4.59
N ILE A 252 6.66 11.23 3.65
CA ILE A 252 7.22 10.95 2.33
C ILE A 252 7.57 12.26 1.62
N GLU A 253 6.71 13.28 1.70
CA GLU A 253 7.00 14.58 1.11
C GLU A 253 8.21 15.26 1.74
N GLU A 254 8.32 15.28 3.06
CA GLU A 254 9.47 15.83 3.77
C GLU A 254 10.79 15.14 3.35
N ASP A 255 10.81 13.81 3.33
CA ASP A 255 12.00 13.02 2.98
C ASP A 255 12.36 13.14 1.49
N VAL A 256 11.36 13.24 0.59
CA VAL A 256 11.56 13.49 -0.85
C VAL A 256 12.20 14.86 -1.06
N LEU A 257 11.66 15.91 -0.43
CA LEU A 257 12.21 17.26 -0.54
C LEU A 257 13.64 17.33 0.00
N ASN A 258 13.90 16.70 1.14
CA ASN A 258 15.25 16.59 1.71
C ASN A 258 16.22 15.85 0.77
N SER A 259 15.76 14.78 0.11
CA SER A 259 16.56 14.01 -0.85
C SER A 259 16.90 14.80 -2.11
N ILE A 260 15.99 15.66 -2.57
CA ILE A 260 16.22 16.53 -3.72
C ILE A 260 17.21 17.65 -3.38
N GLN A 261 17.14 18.19 -2.16
CA GLN A 261 18.01 19.29 -1.71
C GLN A 261 19.42 18.86 -1.33
N LYS A 262 19.60 17.62 -0.89
CA LYS A 262 20.91 17.04 -0.56
C LYS A 262 21.23 15.96 -1.60
N PRO A 263 21.92 16.29 -2.70
CA PRO A 263 22.43 15.26 -3.61
C PRO A 263 23.23 14.24 -2.81
N ALA A 264 22.97 12.95 -3.03
CA ALA A 264 23.67 11.87 -2.36
C ALA A 264 25.19 12.07 -2.51
N VAL A 265 25.91 12.10 -1.39
CA VAL A 265 27.37 11.96 -1.41
C VAL A 265 27.64 10.52 -1.82
N PRO A 266 28.36 10.26 -2.92
CA PRO A 266 28.69 8.89 -3.30
C PRO A 266 29.52 8.27 -2.17
N THR A 267 29.06 7.13 -1.65
CA THR A 267 29.87 6.25 -0.82
C THR A 267 30.99 5.69 -1.70
N ASN A 268 32.22 6.13 -1.44
CA ASN A 268 33.44 5.58 -2.03
C ASN A 268 33.63 4.11 -1.64
#